data_AF-A0A9X1WV94-F1
#
_entry.id   AF-A0A9X1WV94-F1
#
_cell.length_a   1.000
_cell.length_b   1.000
_cell.length_c   1.000
_cell.angle_alpha   90.00
_cell.angle_beta   90.00
_cell.angle_gamma   90.00
#
_symmetry.space_group_name_H-M   'P 1'
#
loop_
_entity.id
_entity.type
_entity.pdbx_description
1 polymer ?
#
loop_
_entity_poly.entity_id
_entity_poly.type
_entity_poly.pdbx_seq_one_letter_code
_entity_poly.pdbx_strand_id
1 'polypeptide(L)' 'METLTKRQGEVLVAIDGFIKSHQYPPTVKELSILMGFASTSTTHSLLIQLEKKGYIHREESKPRAMKVLCQT' A
#
# COMPACT_ATOMS: atom_id res chain seq x y z
N MET A 1 1.09 4.22 19.32
CA MET A 1 1.29 3.40 18.10
C MET A 1 -0.07 2.86 17.70
N GLU A 2 -0.70 3.41 16.66
CA GLU A 2 -1.97 2.86 16.17
C GLU A 2 -1.72 1.44 15.66
N THR A 3 -2.43 0.48 16.24
CA THR A 3 -2.41 -0.91 15.82
C THR A 3 -2.92 -1.00 14.38
N LEU A 4 -2.06 -1.50 13.50
CA LEU A 4 -2.45 -1.88 12.14
C LEU A 4 -3.42 -3.05 12.23
N THR A 5 -4.49 -3.03 11.43
CA THR A 5 -5.32 -4.22 11.26
C THR A 5 -4.54 -5.26 10.44
N LYS A 6 -4.89 -6.55 10.56
CA LYS A 6 -4.22 -7.62 9.79
C LYS A 6 -4.12 -7.28 8.30
N ARG A 7 -5.23 -6.83 7.69
CA ARG A 7 -5.27 -6.43 6.28
C ARG A 7 -4.37 -5.23 5.95
N GLN A 8 -4.31 -4.23 6.83
CA GLN A 8 -3.41 -3.08 6.63
C GLN A 8 -1.94 -3.50 6.68
N GLY A 9 -1.59 -4.42 7.59
CA GLY A 9 -0.25 -5.01 7.67
C GLY A 9 0.09 -5.82 6.42
N GLU A 10 -0.84 -6.65 5.94
CA GLU A 10 -0.64 -7.43 4.70
C GLU A 10 -0.40 -6.52 3.49
N VAL A 11 -1.14 -5.41 3.36
CA VAL A 11 -0.91 -4.41 2.29
C VAL A 11 0.50 -3.84 2.37
N LEU A 12 0.98 -3.46 3.56
CA LEU A 12 2.35 -2.96 3.74
C LEU A 12 3.41 -3.99 3.36
N VAL A 13 3.24 -5.24 3.79
CA VAL A 13 4.15 -6.34 3.46
C VAL A 13 4.14 -6.61 1.95
N ALA A 14 2.97 -6.58 1.31
CA ALA A 14 2.85 -6.76 -0.13
C ALA A 14 3.56 -5.63 -0.89
N ILE A 15 3.43 -4.38 -0.44
CA ILE A 15 4.13 -3.22 -1.02
C ILE A 15 5.65 -3.40 -0.90
N ASP A 16 6.14 -3.69 0.30
CA ASP A 16 7.57 -3.87 0.56
C ASP A 16 8.16 -5.04 -0.25
N GLY A 17 7.47 -6.19 -0.27
CA GLY A 17 7.87 -7.34 -1.07
C GLY A 17 7.90 -7.03 -2.57
N PHE A 18 6.92 -6.27 -3.06
CA PHE A 18 6.89 -5.86 -4.46
C PHE A 18 8.03 -4.90 -4.81
N ILE A 19 8.31 -3.89 -3.97
CA ILE A 19 9.43 -2.97 -4.16
C ILE A 19 10.76 -3.74 -4.16
N LYS A 20 10.94 -4.70 -3.24
CA LYS A 20 12.15 -5.54 -3.18
C LYS A 20 12.33 -6.39 -4.43
N SER A 21 11.25 -6.92 -4.99
CA SER A 21 11.28 -7.78 -6.18
C SER A 21 11.44 -6.99 -7.49
N HIS A 22 10.77 -5.84 -7.62
CA HIS A 22 10.63 -5.12 -8.88
C HIS A 22 11.43 -3.81 -8.96
N GLN A 23 11.97 -3.33 -7.83
CA GLN A 23 12.64 -2.02 -7.68
C GLN A 23 11.77 -0.79 -7.97
N TYR A 24 10.45 -0.97 -8.05
CA TYR A 24 9.48 0.12 -8.15
C TYR A 24 8.25 -0.15 -7.28
N PRO A 25 7.57 0.90 -6.80
CA PRO A 25 6.37 0.73 -5.99
C PRO A 25 5.18 0.23 -6.85
N PRO A 26 4.34 -0.66 -6.30
CA PRO A 26 3.16 -1.14 -7.00
C PRO A 26 2.11 -0.05 -7.15
N THR A 27 1.32 -0.14 -8.21
CA THR A 27 0.13 0.67 -8.41
C THR A 27 -1.06 0.11 -7.63
N VAL A 28 -2.11 0.92 -7.43
CA VAL A 28 -3.35 0.50 -6.75
C VAL A 28 -3.99 -0.73 -7.44
N LYS A 29 -3.91 -0.82 -8.77
CA LYS A 29 -4.41 -1.97 -9.52
C LYS A 29 -3.59 -3.23 -9.26
N GLU A 30 -2.26 -3.15 -9.32
CA GLU A 30 -1.38 -4.29 -9.05
C GLU A 30 -1.56 -4.81 -7.63
N LEU A 31 -1.64 -3.90 -6.65
CA LEU A 31 -1.95 -4.23 -5.25
C LEU A 31 -3.28 -4.96 -5.09
N SER A 32 -4.33 -4.49 -5.78
CA SER A 32 -5.64 -5.15 -5.76
C SER A 32 -5.57 -6.58 -6.29
N ILE A 33 -4.77 -6.81 -7.33
CA ILE A 33 -4.59 -8.13 -7.94
C ILE A 33 -3.74 -9.03 -7.03
N LEU A 34 -2.63 -8.51 -6.50
CA LEU A 34 -1.73 -9.21 -5.56
C LEU A 34 -2.46 -9.67 -4.30
N MET A 35 -3.36 -8.84 -3.77
CA MET A 35 -4.14 -9.13 -2.57
C MET A 35 -5.46 -9.87 -2.85
N GLY A 36 -5.80 -10.11 -4.12
CA GLY A 36 -7.06 -10.77 -4.49
C GLY A 36 -8.32 -9.97 -4.14
N PHE A 37 -8.24 -8.64 -4.08
CA PHE A 37 -9.40 -7.80 -3.81
C PHE A 37 -10.28 -7.69 -5.05
N ALA A 38 -11.58 -7.92 -4.86
CA ALA A 38 -12.58 -7.85 -5.93
C ALA A 38 -12.74 -6.44 -6.53
N SER A 39 -12.29 -5.39 -5.83
CA SER A 39 -12.40 -4.00 -6.30
C SER A 39 -11.26 -3.14 -5.79
N THR A 40 -10.76 -2.26 -6.66
CA THR A 40 -9.70 -1.28 -6.35
C THR A 40 -10.12 -0.28 -5.27
N SER A 41 -11.41 -0.08 -5.05
CA SER A 41 -11.98 0.79 -4.01
C SER A 41 -11.60 0.35 -2.58
N THR A 42 -11.51 -0.95 -2.36
CA THR A 42 -11.10 -1.52 -1.06
C THR A 42 -9.62 -1.22 -0.79
N THR A 43 -8.78 -1.46 -1.79
CA THR A 43 -7.35 -1.11 -1.77
C THR A 43 -7.17 0.39 -1.52
N HIS A 44 -7.92 1.22 -2.24
CA HIS A 44 -7.86 2.66 -2.10
C HIS A 44 -8.17 3.13 -0.67
N SER A 45 -9.23 2.60 -0.07
CA SER A 45 -9.63 2.90 1.31
C SER A 45 -8.56 2.50 2.33
N LEU A 46 -7.95 1.32 2.15
CA LEU A 46 -6.86 0.84 3.01
C LEU A 46 -5.61 1.72 2.88
N LEU A 47 -5.25 2.12 1.67
CA LEU A 47 -4.12 3.01 1.43
C LEU A 47 -4.33 4.39 2.07
N ILE A 48 -5.53 4.98 1.97
CA ILE A 48 -5.86 6.24 2.67
C ILE A 48 -5.68 6.09 4.18
N GLN A 49 -6.12 4.98 4.76
CA GLN A 49 -5.96 4.74 6.20
C GLN A 49 -4.49 4.61 6.59
N LEU A 50 -3.70 3.88 5.79
CA LEU A 50 -2.25 3.74 6.00
C LEU A 50 -1.53 5.09 5.87
N GLU A 51 -1.96 5.93 4.94
CA GLU A 51 -1.42 7.27 4.73
C GLU A 51 -1.76 8.21 5.89
N LYS A 52 -3.02 8.21 6.35
CA LYS A 52 -3.45 8.95 7.55
C LYS A 52 -2.67 8.55 8.79
N LYS A 53 -2.32 7.26 8.89
CA LYS A 53 -1.49 6.71 9.97
C LYS A 53 0.01 7.00 9.81
N GLY A 54 0.44 7.58 8.69
CA GLY A 54 1.83 7.93 8.41
C GLY A 54 2.73 6.76 8.00
N TYR A 55 2.18 5.61 7.63
CA TYR A 55 2.98 4.45 7.19
C TYR A 55 3.40 4.56 5.72
N ILE A 56 2.55 5.15 4.89
CA ILE A 56 2.81 5.35 3.45
C ILE A 56 2.51 6.78 3.06
N HIS A 57 3.06 7.20 1.93
CA HIS A 57 2.71 8.43 1.25
C HIS A 57 2.52 8.15 -0.23
N ARG A 58 1.46 8.69 -0.82
CA ARG A 58 1.16 8.50 -2.24
C ARG A 58 0.80 9.82 -2.92
N GLU A 59 1.23 10.00 -4.16
CA GLU A 59 0.68 11.05 -5.02
C GLU A 59 -0.42 10.46 -5.90
N GLU A 60 -1.67 10.86 -5.70
CA GLU A 60 -2.80 10.38 -6.54
C GLU A 60 -2.63 10.69 -8.02
N SER A 61 -1.91 11.75 -8.36
CA SER A 61 -1.58 12.16 -9.72
C SER A 61 -0.54 11.27 -10.40
N LYS A 62 0.19 10.43 -9.65
CA LYS A 62 1.23 9.54 -10.20
C LYS A 62 1.06 8.13 -9.63
N PRO A 63 0.56 7.16 -10.41
CA PRO A 63 0.25 5.82 -9.91
C PRO A 63 1.46 5.04 -9.35
N ARG A 64 2.70 5.45 -9.69
CA ARG A 64 3.95 4.87 -9.19
C ARG A 64 4.70 5.78 -8.20
N ALA A 65 4.08 6.84 -7.71
CA ALA A 65 4.66 7.68 -6.67
C ALA A 65 4.09 7.26 -5.31
N MET A 66 4.42 6.03 -4.89
CA MET A 66 4.09 5.55 -3.55
C MET A 66 5.38 5.26 -2.81
N LYS A 67 5.51 5.83 -1.61
CA LYS A 67 6.68 5.71 -0.75
C LYS A 67 6.25 5.16 0.61
N VAL A 68 6.91 4.10 1.07
CA VAL A 68 6.75 3.61 2.45
C VAL A 68 7.63 4.49 3.34
N LEU A 69 7.03 5.11 4.35
CA LEU A 69 7.71 6.07 5.23
C LEU A 69 8.22 5.43 6.52
N CYS A 70 7.51 4.42 7.02
CA CYS A 70 7.80 3.81 8.32
C CYS A 70 8.17 2.34 8.13
N GLN A 71 9.48 2.06 8.18
CA GLN A 71 10.04 0.74 8.47
C GLN A 71 10.92 0.93 9.71
N THR A 72 10.42 0.58 10.89
CA THR A 72 11.23 0.52 12.11
C THR A 72 10.83 -0.71 12.89
#